data_AF-L8JAH4-F1
#
_entry.id   AF-L8JAH4-F1
#
_cell.length_a   1.000
_cell.length_b   1.000
_cell.length_c   1.000
_cell.angle_alpha   90.00
_cell.angle_beta   90.00
_cell.angle_gamma   90.00
#
_symmetry.space_group_name_H-M   'P 1'
#
loop_
_entity.id
_entity.type
_entity.pdbx_description
1 polymer ?
#
loop_
_entity_poly.entity_id
_entity_poly.type
_entity_poly.pdbx_seq_one_letter_code
_entity_poly.pdbx_strand_id
1 'polypeptide(L)'
;MKFTSDIFGENGQDMLNTLFGVVENIDITKYQFMSHKEHELLMYKDFYTGLKQYWVEILFRAHFASVASIYRNYQWVMGMESSYKNNLFLPYTACFRALIESAADTFDSFNGVPVALAKNNKQINKIITGKYKKKVGFVSKELEDKLIHFSHARRVGKKEDVPDSHQAKSAAKYINSLDKNKSLKLYECYSELCEYTHPAASSTGNFMSSIDENTFVFSTGFDKDKIIALSSKYSDAIEVLLSCAFNPGLITLKLLRKLSEPTCQVPIVDQIGVGDMPLWKECIKHFK
;
A
#
# COMPACT_ATOMS: atom_id res chain seq x y z
N MET A 1 5.56 18.69 7.18
CA MET A 1 5.29 19.18 5.81
C MET A 1 3.80 19.43 5.66
N LYS A 2 3.36 20.39 4.82
CA LYS A 2 1.94 20.56 4.46
C LYS A 2 1.75 20.21 2.99
N PHE A 3 0.82 19.30 2.71
CA PHE A 3 0.37 18.96 1.35
C PHE A 3 -0.60 20.03 0.86
N THR A 4 -0.70 20.23 -0.46
CA THR A 4 -1.68 21.18 -1.03
C THR A 4 -3.01 20.50 -1.36
N SER A 5 -4.11 21.22 -1.20
CA SER A 5 -5.43 20.77 -1.67
C SER A 5 -5.58 20.88 -3.19
N ASP A 6 -4.73 21.66 -3.87
CA ASP A 6 -4.82 21.86 -5.33
C ASP A 6 -4.70 20.55 -6.14
N ILE A 7 -3.92 19.59 -5.63
CA ILE A 7 -3.65 18.32 -6.33
C ILE A 7 -4.25 17.09 -5.63
N PHE A 8 -4.60 17.21 -4.34
CA PHE A 8 -5.12 16.09 -3.54
C PHE A 8 -6.56 16.30 -3.07
N GLY A 9 -7.15 17.47 -3.30
CA GLY A 9 -8.42 17.88 -2.67
C GLY A 9 -8.27 18.10 -1.16
N GLU A 10 -9.32 18.63 -0.53
CA GLU A 10 -9.34 18.89 0.92
C GLU A 10 -9.24 17.59 1.73
N ASN A 11 -10.06 16.59 1.39
CA ASN A 11 -10.03 15.28 2.05
C ASN A 11 -8.65 14.59 1.94
N GLY A 12 -8.05 14.64 0.76
CA GLY A 12 -6.73 14.05 0.52
C GLY A 12 -5.65 14.78 1.31
N GLN A 13 -5.67 16.12 1.32
CA GLN A 13 -4.76 16.94 2.12
C GLN A 13 -4.83 16.58 3.62
N ASP A 14 -6.03 16.49 4.19
CA ASP A 14 -6.24 16.15 5.61
C ASP A 14 -5.73 14.75 5.96
N MET A 15 -6.03 13.78 5.10
CA MET A 15 -5.55 12.41 5.27
C MET A 15 -4.02 12.35 5.22
N LEU A 16 -3.40 13.03 4.25
CA LEU A 16 -1.94 13.04 4.07
C LEU A 16 -1.22 13.77 5.22
N ASN A 17 -1.79 14.86 5.72
CA ASN A 17 -1.27 15.56 6.89
C ASN A 17 -1.36 14.68 8.16
N THR A 18 -2.41 13.88 8.29
CA THR A 18 -2.53 12.89 9.39
C THR A 18 -1.50 11.77 9.24
N LEU A 19 -1.30 11.27 8.01
CA LEU A 19 -0.34 10.22 7.67
C LEU A 19 1.11 10.64 7.90
N PHE A 20 1.43 11.92 7.72
CA PHE A 20 2.75 12.46 8.03
C PHE A 20 3.13 12.15 9.48
N GLY A 21 2.20 12.35 10.43
CA GLY A 21 2.41 11.99 11.83
C GLY A 21 2.69 10.51 12.04
N VAL A 22 2.11 9.63 11.23
CA VAL A 22 2.41 8.18 11.27
C VAL A 22 3.83 7.92 10.81
N VAL A 23 4.18 8.42 9.63
CA VAL A 23 5.49 8.18 9.00
C VAL A 23 6.64 8.63 9.89
N GLU A 24 6.52 9.81 10.52
CA GLU A 24 7.53 10.35 11.43
C GLU A 24 7.70 9.55 12.73
N ASN A 25 6.72 8.71 13.08
CA ASN A 25 6.72 7.89 14.31
C ASN A 25 6.85 6.38 14.01
N ILE A 26 7.24 6.01 12.79
CA ILE A 26 7.60 4.63 12.47
C ILE A 26 9.03 4.40 12.98
N ASP A 27 9.15 3.59 14.03
CA ASP A 27 10.45 3.20 14.57
C ASP A 27 11.13 2.10 13.75
N ILE A 28 12.46 2.06 13.85
CA ILE A 28 13.27 0.96 13.31
C ILE A 28 12.89 -0.32 14.06
N THR A 29 12.22 -1.22 13.35
CA THR A 29 11.79 -2.52 13.88
C THR A 29 12.70 -3.62 13.33
N LYS A 30 13.26 -4.45 14.22
CA LYS A 30 14.03 -5.64 13.83
C LYS A 30 13.11 -6.84 13.77
N TYR A 31 13.10 -7.53 12.62
CA TYR A 31 12.36 -8.78 12.44
C TYR A 31 13.35 -9.94 12.34
N GLN A 32 13.01 -11.05 12.98
CA GLN A 32 13.76 -12.30 12.86
C GLN A 32 12.82 -13.37 12.32
N PHE A 33 13.21 -13.96 11.19
CA PHE A 33 12.48 -15.04 10.53
C PHE A 33 13.31 -16.32 10.61
N MET A 34 12.64 -17.41 10.97
CA MET A 34 13.21 -18.75 11.00
C MET A 34 13.21 -19.35 9.60
N SER A 35 14.22 -20.15 9.25
CA SER A 35 14.16 -20.90 7.99
C SER A 35 13.08 -21.97 8.05
N HIS A 36 12.56 -22.36 6.89
CA HIS A 36 11.51 -23.40 6.81
C HIS A 36 11.92 -24.71 7.50
N LYS A 37 13.15 -25.17 7.27
CA LYS A 37 13.68 -26.40 7.88
C LYS A 37 13.78 -26.32 9.41
N GLU A 38 14.20 -25.18 9.94
CA GLU A 38 14.25 -24.96 11.39
C GLU A 38 12.85 -24.92 12.00
N HIS A 39 11.89 -24.32 11.30
CA HIS A 39 10.50 -24.26 11.74
C HIS A 39 9.85 -25.64 11.76
N GLU A 40 10.06 -26.47 10.73
CA GLU A 40 9.58 -27.85 10.70
C GLU A 40 10.15 -28.68 11.86
N LEU A 41 11.46 -28.54 12.12
CA LEU A 41 12.12 -29.21 13.23
C LEU A 41 11.56 -28.75 14.58
N LEU A 42 11.28 -27.45 14.73
CA LEU A 42 10.69 -26.90 15.94
C LEU A 42 9.25 -27.40 16.13
N MET A 43 8.44 -27.43 15.08
CA MET A 43 7.07 -27.98 15.10
C MET A 43 7.05 -29.45 15.54
N TYR A 44 8.05 -30.24 15.14
CA TYR A 44 8.19 -31.63 15.55
C TYR A 44 8.62 -31.78 17.02
N LYS A 45 9.62 -30.99 17.46
CA LYS A 45 10.18 -31.09 18.82
C LYS A 45 9.30 -30.46 19.90
N ASP A 46 8.75 -29.28 19.59
CA ASP A 46 7.88 -28.49 20.46
C ASP A 46 6.83 -27.78 19.61
N PHE A 47 5.74 -28.50 19.37
CA PHE A 47 4.61 -28.05 18.57
C PHE A 47 4.07 -26.67 19.00
N TYR A 48 3.99 -26.38 20.29
CA TYR A 48 3.41 -25.12 20.77
C TYR A 48 4.36 -23.95 20.53
N THR A 49 5.65 -24.15 20.76
CA THR A 49 6.67 -23.14 20.45
C THR A 49 6.79 -22.92 18.94
N GLY A 50 6.73 -23.95 18.12
CA GLY A 50 6.70 -23.83 16.66
C GLY A 50 5.47 -23.08 16.15
N LEU A 51 4.29 -23.36 16.71
CA LEU A 51 3.05 -22.67 16.35
C LEU A 51 3.06 -21.20 16.80
N LYS A 52 3.65 -20.92 17.97
CA LYS A 52 3.88 -19.54 18.43
C LYS A 52 4.81 -18.80 17.48
N GLN A 53 5.95 -19.39 17.11
CA GLN A 53 6.89 -18.80 16.17
C GLN A 53 6.22 -18.48 14.83
N TYR A 54 5.42 -19.40 14.30
CA TYR A 54 4.64 -19.19 13.07
C TYR A 54 3.81 -17.90 13.14
N TRP A 55 2.99 -17.74 14.18
CA TRP A 55 2.12 -16.57 14.29
C TRP A 55 2.87 -15.28 14.58
N VAL A 56 3.93 -15.33 15.39
CA VAL A 56 4.80 -14.16 15.61
C VAL A 56 5.35 -13.67 14.28
N GLU A 57 5.84 -14.56 13.43
CA GLU A 57 6.36 -14.16 12.13
C GLU A 57 5.27 -13.70 11.15
N ILE A 58 4.04 -14.21 11.23
CA ILE A 58 2.90 -13.66 10.49
C ILE A 58 2.64 -12.21 10.91
N LEU A 59 2.69 -11.92 12.22
CA LEU A 59 2.54 -10.55 12.71
C LEU A 59 3.70 -9.65 12.30
N PHE A 60 4.93 -10.17 12.28
CA PHE A 60 6.10 -9.46 11.75
C PHE A 60 5.91 -9.08 10.27
N ARG A 61 5.47 -10.04 9.43
CA ARG A 61 5.20 -9.78 8.02
C ARG A 61 4.06 -8.78 7.83
N ALA A 62 2.99 -8.87 8.63
CA ALA A 62 1.88 -7.92 8.59
C ALA A 62 2.31 -6.50 9.01
N HIS A 63 3.11 -6.39 10.07
CA HIS A 63 3.67 -5.11 10.52
C HIS A 63 4.58 -4.50 9.46
N PHE A 64 5.55 -5.28 8.96
CA PHE A 64 6.47 -4.86 7.90
C PHE A 64 5.72 -4.40 6.65
N ALA A 65 4.76 -5.21 6.17
CA ALA A 65 3.97 -4.85 4.99
C ALA A 65 3.15 -3.57 5.19
N SER A 66 2.59 -3.37 6.39
CA SER A 66 1.85 -2.14 6.71
C SER A 66 2.75 -0.90 6.69
N VAL A 67 3.90 -0.98 7.39
CA VAL A 67 4.88 0.11 7.44
C VAL A 67 5.43 0.40 6.04
N ALA A 68 5.85 -0.63 5.31
CA ALA A 68 6.43 -0.49 3.99
C ALA A 68 5.42 0.06 2.98
N SER A 69 4.16 -0.38 3.01
CA SER A 69 3.11 0.17 2.13
C SER A 69 2.84 1.64 2.41
N ILE A 70 2.64 2.02 3.68
CA ILE A 70 2.43 3.42 4.08
C ILE A 70 3.62 4.28 3.64
N TYR A 71 4.85 3.87 3.98
CA TYR A 71 6.04 4.64 3.66
C TYR A 71 6.26 4.74 2.14
N ARG A 72 6.14 3.64 1.39
CA ARG A 72 6.30 3.62 -0.07
C ARG A 72 5.28 4.53 -0.76
N ASN A 73 4.01 4.45 -0.38
CA ASN A 73 2.98 5.33 -0.94
C ASN A 73 3.19 6.80 -0.56
N TYR A 74 3.61 7.05 0.69
CA TYR A 74 3.95 8.40 1.15
C TYR A 74 5.07 9.04 0.32
N GLN A 75 6.13 8.28 -0.02
CA GLN A 75 7.22 8.78 -0.86
C GLN A 75 6.75 9.20 -2.26
N TRP A 76 5.77 8.51 -2.86
CA TRP A 76 5.21 8.90 -4.15
C TRP A 76 4.37 10.17 -4.08
N VAL A 77 3.54 10.30 -3.06
CA VAL A 77 2.76 11.52 -2.79
C VAL A 77 3.70 12.70 -2.54
N MET A 78 4.76 12.51 -1.77
CA MET A 78 5.81 13.51 -1.56
C MET A 78 6.48 13.94 -2.87
N GLY A 79 6.72 12.99 -3.77
CA GLY A 79 7.23 13.25 -5.12
C GLY A 79 6.26 14.11 -5.94
N MET A 80 4.95 13.83 -5.89
CA MET A 80 3.92 14.65 -6.53
C MET A 80 3.89 16.07 -5.97
N GLU A 81 3.85 16.23 -4.64
CA GLU A 81 3.84 17.52 -3.96
C GLU A 81 5.10 18.36 -4.26
N SER A 82 6.28 17.72 -4.23
CA SER A 82 7.54 18.37 -4.58
C SER A 82 7.56 18.81 -6.04
N SER A 83 7.09 17.96 -6.95
CA SER A 83 7.02 18.27 -8.38
C SER A 83 6.07 19.44 -8.66
N TYR A 84 4.92 19.49 -7.98
CA TYR A 84 3.99 20.61 -8.05
C TYR A 84 4.62 21.92 -7.57
N LYS A 85 5.29 21.91 -6.40
CA LYS A 85 5.96 23.09 -5.84
C LYS A 85 7.08 23.64 -6.73
N ASN A 86 7.72 22.77 -7.51
CA ASN A 86 8.81 23.14 -8.41
C ASN A 86 8.35 23.34 -9.86
N ASN A 87 7.04 23.27 -10.15
CA ASN A 87 6.48 23.38 -11.50
C ASN A 87 7.09 22.37 -12.49
N LEU A 88 7.18 21.10 -12.08
CA LEU A 88 7.77 20.02 -12.88
C LEU A 88 6.70 18.99 -13.27
N PHE A 89 6.16 19.08 -14.48
CA PHE A 89 5.05 18.22 -14.92
C PHE A 89 5.48 16.76 -15.12
N LEU A 90 6.60 16.50 -15.81
CA LEU A 90 7.02 15.12 -16.09
C LEU A 90 7.32 14.32 -14.79
N PRO A 91 8.09 14.85 -13.81
CA PRO A 91 8.25 14.19 -12.51
C PRO A 91 6.92 13.98 -11.76
N TYR A 92 5.98 14.92 -11.84
CA TYR A 92 4.64 14.76 -11.27
C TYR A 92 3.93 13.54 -11.87
N THR A 93 3.89 13.42 -13.20
CA THR A 93 3.24 12.28 -13.88
C THR A 93 3.91 10.94 -13.55
N ALA A 94 5.24 10.92 -13.42
CA ALA A 94 5.99 9.73 -13.00
C ALA A 94 5.61 9.29 -11.58
N CYS A 95 5.54 10.23 -10.64
CA CYS A 95 5.17 9.94 -9.26
C CYS A 95 3.71 9.50 -9.14
N PHE A 96 2.79 10.15 -9.87
CA PHE A 96 1.38 9.79 -9.87
C PHE A 96 1.16 8.39 -10.44
N ARG A 97 1.83 8.05 -11.54
CA ARG A 97 1.81 6.68 -12.10
C ARG A 97 2.32 5.66 -11.09
N ALA A 98 3.46 5.95 -10.44
CA ALA A 98 4.05 5.05 -9.45
C ALA A 98 3.15 4.89 -8.21
N LEU A 99 2.42 5.94 -7.82
CA LEU A 99 1.40 5.85 -6.76
C LEU A 99 0.26 4.91 -7.17
N ILE A 100 -0.24 5.00 -8.41
CA ILE A 100 -1.26 4.07 -8.93
C ILE A 100 -0.78 2.61 -8.82
N GLU A 101 0.42 2.34 -9.32
CA GLU A 101 1.01 0.99 -9.29
C GLU A 101 1.20 0.49 -7.84
N SER A 102 1.73 1.34 -6.96
CA SER A 102 2.02 1.02 -5.56
C SER A 102 0.76 0.82 -4.72
N ALA A 103 -0.27 1.63 -4.92
CA ALA A 103 -1.55 1.51 -4.23
C ALA A 103 -2.33 0.28 -4.70
N ALA A 104 -2.27 -0.05 -5.99
CA ALA A 104 -2.93 -1.22 -6.54
C ALA A 104 -2.32 -2.52 -6.02
N ASP A 105 -0.98 -2.59 -5.94
CA ASP A 105 -0.26 -3.68 -5.30
C ASP A 105 -0.58 -3.79 -3.80
N THR A 106 -0.61 -2.65 -3.09
CA THR A 106 -1.00 -2.58 -1.67
C THR A 106 -2.41 -3.11 -1.46
N PHE A 107 -3.38 -2.65 -2.25
CA PHE A 107 -4.77 -3.02 -2.07
C PHE A 107 -5.02 -4.49 -2.38
N ASP A 108 -4.52 -5.00 -3.50
CA ASP A 108 -4.70 -6.41 -3.88
C ASP A 108 -4.06 -7.37 -2.87
N SER A 109 -2.84 -7.06 -2.41
CA SER A 109 -2.11 -7.91 -1.46
C SER A 109 -2.63 -7.78 -0.03
N PHE A 110 -3.05 -6.58 0.38
CA PHE A 110 -3.17 -6.23 1.80
C PHE A 110 -4.60 -5.93 2.28
N ASN A 111 -5.55 -5.63 1.39
CA ASN A 111 -6.92 -5.26 1.81
C ASN A 111 -7.63 -6.36 2.64
N GLY A 112 -7.28 -7.63 2.42
CA GLY A 112 -7.81 -8.76 3.20
C GLY A 112 -7.10 -9.04 4.53
N VAL A 113 -5.88 -8.51 4.74
CA VAL A 113 -5.05 -8.79 5.91
C VAL A 113 -5.70 -8.35 7.22
N PRO A 114 -6.21 -7.09 7.35
CA PRO A 114 -6.95 -6.67 8.53
C PRO A 114 -8.04 -7.63 8.98
N VAL A 115 -8.88 -8.05 8.04
CA VAL A 115 -10.05 -8.89 8.32
C VAL A 115 -9.61 -10.29 8.73
N ALA A 116 -8.58 -10.85 8.09
CA ALA A 116 -8.03 -12.15 8.44
C ALA A 116 -7.45 -12.16 9.86
N LEU A 117 -6.70 -11.12 10.24
CA LEU A 117 -6.18 -10.97 11.61
C LEU A 117 -7.31 -10.78 12.62
N ALA A 118 -8.28 -9.92 12.30
CA ALA A 118 -9.42 -9.64 13.16
C ALA A 118 -10.26 -10.91 13.41
N LYS A 119 -10.61 -11.67 12.36
CA LYS A 119 -11.37 -12.93 12.49
C LYS A 119 -10.70 -13.95 13.42
N ASN A 120 -9.37 -13.97 13.42
CA ASN A 120 -8.57 -14.97 14.12
C ASN A 120 -7.97 -14.47 15.44
N ASN A 121 -8.28 -13.23 15.86
CA ASN A 121 -7.62 -12.54 16.98
C ASN A 121 -7.57 -13.37 18.28
N LYS A 122 -8.68 -14.03 18.66
CA LYS A 122 -8.78 -14.78 19.93
C LYS A 122 -7.82 -15.98 19.93
N GLN A 123 -7.70 -16.67 18.80
CA GLN A 123 -6.83 -17.83 18.61
C GLN A 123 -5.36 -17.38 18.54
N ILE A 124 -5.07 -16.34 17.76
CA ILE A 124 -3.73 -15.75 17.64
C ILE A 124 -3.21 -15.34 19.03
N ASN A 125 -3.99 -14.59 19.80
CA ASN A 125 -3.59 -14.17 21.15
C ASN A 125 -3.39 -15.36 22.09
N LYS A 126 -4.23 -16.40 22.03
CA LYS A 126 -4.00 -17.63 22.82
C LYS A 126 -2.68 -18.31 22.45
N ILE A 127 -2.31 -18.34 21.17
CA ILE A 127 -1.06 -18.94 20.70
C ILE A 127 0.14 -18.12 21.18
N ILE A 128 0.14 -16.80 20.95
CA ILE A 128 1.25 -15.91 21.32
C ILE A 128 1.49 -15.92 22.83
N THR A 129 0.41 -15.93 23.62
CA THR A 129 0.49 -15.95 25.10
C THR A 129 0.67 -17.34 25.70
N GLY A 130 0.84 -18.39 24.89
CA GLY A 130 1.03 -19.77 25.39
C GLY A 130 -0.22 -20.39 26.03
N LYS A 131 -1.40 -19.80 25.82
CA LYS A 131 -2.70 -20.28 26.33
C LYS A 131 -3.43 -21.20 25.35
N TYR A 132 -2.84 -21.51 24.19
CA TYR A 132 -3.40 -22.43 23.21
C TYR A 132 -3.18 -23.88 23.66
N LYS A 133 -4.26 -24.65 23.81
CA LYS A 133 -4.23 -26.02 24.38
C LYS A 133 -4.60 -27.12 23.39
N LYS A 134 -4.93 -26.77 22.13
CA LYS A 134 -5.34 -27.77 21.13
C LYS A 134 -4.10 -28.40 20.50
N LYS A 135 -4.18 -29.70 20.18
CA LYS A 135 -3.13 -30.44 19.48
C LYS A 135 -3.19 -30.32 17.95
N VAL A 136 -4.10 -29.50 17.42
CA VAL A 136 -4.25 -29.26 15.99
C VAL A 136 -3.65 -27.90 15.66
N GLY A 137 -2.82 -27.87 14.61
CA GLY A 137 -2.22 -26.65 14.08
C GLY A 137 -3.29 -25.65 13.65
N PHE A 138 -3.12 -24.40 14.07
CA PHE A 138 -3.95 -23.30 13.59
C PHE A 138 -3.06 -22.42 12.72
N VAL A 139 -3.05 -22.66 11.41
CA VAL A 139 -2.21 -21.94 10.45
C VAL A 139 -3.09 -21.22 9.43
N SER A 140 -2.55 -20.19 8.78
CA SER A 140 -3.30 -19.37 7.82
C SER A 140 -2.50 -19.18 6.53
N LYS A 141 -2.41 -20.25 5.73
CA LYS A 141 -1.63 -20.26 4.49
C LYS A 141 -2.00 -19.12 3.54
N GLU A 142 -3.29 -18.83 3.38
CA GLU A 142 -3.74 -17.72 2.52
C GLU A 142 -3.20 -16.36 2.99
N LEU A 143 -3.19 -16.12 4.30
CA LEU A 143 -2.66 -14.88 4.88
C LEU A 143 -1.14 -14.81 4.70
N GLU A 144 -0.46 -15.92 4.96
CA GLU A 144 0.97 -16.06 4.78
C GLU A 144 1.39 -15.79 3.32
N ASP A 145 0.74 -16.46 2.36
CA ASP A 145 1.02 -16.30 0.94
C ASP A 145 0.80 -14.86 0.48
N LYS A 146 -0.25 -14.18 0.95
CA LYS A 146 -0.49 -12.75 0.66
C LYS A 146 0.60 -11.83 1.20
N LEU A 147 1.05 -12.09 2.43
CA LEU A 147 2.11 -11.30 3.08
C LEU A 147 3.49 -11.55 2.44
N ILE A 148 3.76 -12.78 2.04
CA ILE A 148 4.96 -13.15 1.28
C ILE A 148 4.90 -12.49 -0.09
N HIS A 149 3.76 -12.53 -0.78
CA HIS A 149 3.56 -11.85 -2.06
C HIS A 149 3.88 -10.38 -2.01
N PHE A 150 3.36 -9.66 -1.02
CA PHE A 150 3.68 -8.24 -0.87
C PHE A 150 5.20 -7.95 -0.75
N SER A 151 5.95 -8.84 -0.08
CA SER A 151 7.36 -8.60 0.26
C SER A 151 8.36 -9.22 -0.74
N HIS A 152 7.97 -10.27 -1.46
CA HIS A 152 8.87 -11.08 -2.29
C HIS A 152 8.42 -11.17 -3.75
N ALA A 153 7.21 -10.71 -4.11
CA ALA A 153 6.75 -10.78 -5.48
C ALA A 153 7.65 -9.97 -6.42
N ARG A 154 8.12 -10.63 -7.48
CA ARG A 154 8.96 -10.02 -8.50
C ARG A 154 8.62 -10.57 -9.87
N ARG A 155 9.25 -10.01 -10.89
CA ARG A 155 9.25 -10.64 -12.21
C ARG A 155 10.11 -11.90 -12.14
N VAL A 156 9.53 -13.00 -12.61
CA VAL A 156 10.14 -14.33 -12.59
C VAL A 156 10.38 -14.76 -14.03
N GLY A 157 11.59 -15.23 -14.34
CA GLY A 157 11.93 -15.78 -15.65
C GLY A 157 11.24 -17.12 -15.90
N LYS A 158 11.02 -17.48 -17.17
CA LYS A 158 10.31 -18.71 -17.57
C LYS A 158 10.89 -20.03 -17.03
N LYS A 159 12.11 -20.02 -16.48
CA LYS A 159 12.84 -21.20 -15.99
C LYS A 159 13.07 -21.19 -14.48
N GLU A 160 12.59 -20.16 -13.78
CA GLU A 160 12.73 -20.07 -12.33
C GLU A 160 11.57 -20.80 -11.66
N ASP A 161 11.89 -21.79 -10.82
CA ASP A 161 10.92 -22.51 -10.00
C ASP A 161 10.76 -21.76 -8.67
N VAL A 162 9.73 -20.92 -8.59
CA VAL A 162 9.40 -20.15 -7.39
C VAL A 162 7.90 -20.27 -7.11
N PRO A 163 7.47 -20.20 -5.84
CA PRO A 163 6.05 -20.24 -5.50
C PRO A 163 5.25 -19.15 -6.21
N ASP A 164 3.95 -19.38 -6.45
CA ASP A 164 3.05 -18.39 -7.05
C ASP A 164 3.01 -17.08 -6.25
N SER A 165 3.16 -17.15 -4.92
CA SER A 165 3.29 -15.99 -4.04
C SER A 165 4.55 -15.16 -4.28
N HIS A 166 5.47 -15.55 -5.16
CA HIS A 166 6.65 -14.76 -5.53
C HIS A 166 6.53 -14.17 -6.95
N GLN A 167 5.42 -14.41 -7.64
CA GLN A 167 5.19 -13.95 -9.01
C GLN A 167 4.35 -12.67 -9.02
N ALA A 168 4.95 -11.55 -9.43
CA ALA A 168 4.22 -10.28 -9.54
C ALA A 168 3.12 -10.33 -10.61
N LYS A 169 1.96 -9.73 -10.30
CA LYS A 169 0.90 -9.49 -11.30
C LYS A 169 1.28 -8.30 -12.19
N SER A 170 0.67 -8.19 -13.37
CA SER A 170 0.83 -7.02 -14.22
C SER A 170 0.12 -5.79 -13.61
N ALA A 171 0.67 -4.59 -13.85
CA ALA A 171 0.05 -3.33 -13.42
C ALA A 171 -1.42 -3.22 -13.86
N ALA A 172 -1.73 -3.60 -15.10
CA ALA A 172 -3.10 -3.62 -15.62
C ALA A 172 -4.04 -4.53 -14.80
N LYS A 173 -3.56 -5.70 -14.35
CA LYS A 173 -4.37 -6.61 -13.52
C LYS A 173 -4.66 -6.00 -12.15
N TYR A 174 -3.67 -5.34 -11.55
CA TYR A 174 -3.83 -4.64 -10.28
C TYR A 174 -4.78 -3.44 -10.39
N ILE A 175 -4.62 -2.60 -11.41
CA ILE A 175 -5.48 -1.42 -11.64
C ILE A 175 -6.93 -1.82 -11.86
N ASN A 176 -7.18 -2.86 -12.66
CA ASN A 176 -8.52 -3.40 -12.88
C ASN A 176 -9.16 -3.97 -11.59
N SER A 177 -8.34 -4.37 -10.60
CA SER A 177 -8.85 -4.84 -9.31
C SER A 177 -9.33 -3.69 -8.40
N LEU A 178 -8.73 -2.49 -8.55
CA LEU A 178 -9.11 -1.27 -7.84
C LEU A 178 -10.38 -0.64 -8.42
N ASP A 179 -10.47 -0.56 -9.74
CA ASP A 179 -11.56 0.11 -10.46
C ASP A 179 -12.44 -0.89 -11.23
N LYS A 180 -12.98 -1.89 -10.53
CA LYS A 180 -13.74 -2.99 -11.14
C LYS A 180 -14.94 -2.51 -11.98
N ASN A 181 -15.58 -1.43 -11.55
CA ASN A 181 -16.76 -0.87 -12.22
C ASN A 181 -16.39 0.24 -13.23
N LYS A 182 -15.10 0.55 -13.40
CA LYS A 182 -14.57 1.61 -14.27
C LYS A 182 -15.15 3.00 -14.00
N SER A 183 -15.71 3.22 -12.81
CA SER A 183 -16.34 4.49 -12.44
C SER A 183 -15.32 5.58 -12.15
N LEU A 184 -14.08 5.19 -11.82
CA LEU A 184 -13.01 6.13 -11.45
C LEU A 184 -12.10 6.47 -12.64
N LYS A 185 -12.28 5.82 -13.79
CA LYS A 185 -11.42 5.97 -14.98
C LYS A 185 -9.93 5.76 -14.65
N LEU A 186 -9.61 4.91 -13.68
CA LEU A 186 -8.24 4.77 -13.19
C LEU A 186 -7.29 4.22 -14.26
N TYR A 187 -7.80 3.34 -15.13
CA TYR A 187 -7.03 2.84 -16.26
C TYR A 187 -6.77 3.92 -17.32
N GLU A 188 -7.74 4.81 -17.58
CA GLU A 188 -7.57 5.97 -18.47
C GLU A 188 -6.49 6.90 -17.94
N CYS A 189 -6.56 7.23 -16.64
CA CYS A 189 -5.54 8.00 -15.93
C CYS A 189 -4.16 7.37 -16.08
N TYR A 190 -4.05 6.06 -15.78
CA TYR A 190 -2.79 5.34 -15.91
C TYR A 190 -2.22 5.36 -17.34
N SER A 191 -3.07 5.15 -18.34
CA SER A 191 -2.67 5.21 -19.75
C SER A 191 -2.14 6.59 -20.15
N GLU A 192 -2.84 7.66 -19.77
CA GLU A 192 -2.40 9.03 -20.04
C GLU A 192 -1.05 9.35 -19.35
N LEU A 193 -0.89 8.93 -18.10
CA LEU A 193 0.39 9.07 -17.37
C LEU A 193 1.53 8.29 -18.03
N CYS A 194 1.25 7.12 -18.61
CA CYS A 194 2.23 6.35 -19.38
C CYS A 194 2.71 7.11 -20.63
N GLU A 195 1.83 7.84 -21.32
CA GLU A 195 2.22 8.63 -22.49
C GLU A 195 3.18 9.77 -22.14
N TYR A 196 3.04 10.37 -20.97
CA TYR A 196 3.96 11.42 -20.50
C TYR A 196 5.28 10.86 -19.97
N THR A 197 5.29 9.64 -19.44
CA THR A 197 6.48 9.05 -18.80
C THR A 197 7.36 8.23 -19.74
N HIS A 198 6.85 7.88 -20.93
CA HIS A 198 7.61 7.23 -22.00
C HIS A 198 7.99 8.23 -23.10
N PRO A 199 9.11 8.02 -23.83
CA PRO A 199 9.43 8.83 -25.01
C PRO A 199 8.31 8.69 -26.05
N ALA A 200 7.49 9.72 -26.18
CA ALA A 200 6.28 9.74 -26.99
C ALA A 200 5.99 11.16 -27.46
N ALA A 201 5.05 11.30 -28.40
CA ALA A 201 4.60 12.61 -28.86
C ALA A 201 4.04 13.45 -27.70
N SER A 202 3.33 12.84 -26.75
CA SER A 202 2.78 13.53 -25.58
C SER A 202 3.85 14.05 -24.62
N SER A 203 4.97 13.34 -24.43
CA SER A 203 6.07 13.78 -23.55
C SER A 203 6.95 14.87 -24.16
N THR A 204 7.16 14.84 -25.48
CA THR A 204 7.89 15.90 -26.21
C THR A 204 7.00 17.10 -26.49
N GLY A 205 5.77 16.87 -26.92
CA GLY A 205 4.72 17.87 -27.12
C GLY A 205 4.35 18.62 -25.84
N ASN A 206 4.67 18.08 -24.66
CA ASN A 206 4.54 18.82 -23.41
C ASN A 206 5.27 20.17 -23.45
N PHE A 207 6.40 20.27 -24.14
CA PHE A 207 7.15 21.52 -24.23
C PHE A 207 6.74 22.39 -25.40
N MET A 208 5.65 22.04 -26.11
CA MET A 208 5.25 22.69 -27.34
C MET A 208 3.93 23.44 -27.14
N SER A 209 3.86 24.68 -27.62
CA SER A 209 2.62 25.46 -27.67
C SER A 209 2.39 25.93 -29.10
N SER A 210 1.18 25.72 -29.62
CA SER A 210 0.80 26.20 -30.95
C SER A 210 0.53 27.70 -30.91
N ILE A 211 1.12 28.43 -31.84
CA ILE A 211 0.76 29.82 -32.16
C ILE A 211 -0.37 29.81 -33.21
N ASP A 212 -0.24 28.91 -34.19
CA ASP A 212 -1.22 28.64 -35.24
C ASP A 212 -1.08 27.17 -35.70
N GLU A 213 -1.82 26.79 -36.76
CA GLU A 213 -1.84 25.41 -37.29
C GLU A 213 -0.46 24.86 -37.68
N ASN A 214 0.51 25.71 -38.02
CA ASN A 214 1.81 25.30 -38.53
C ASN A 214 2.99 25.81 -37.68
N THR A 215 2.74 26.71 -36.73
CA THR A 215 3.78 27.34 -35.93
C THR A 215 3.69 26.90 -34.49
N PHE A 216 4.81 26.40 -33.97
CA PHE A 216 4.95 25.97 -32.58
C PHE A 216 6.10 26.68 -31.91
N VAL A 217 5.97 26.94 -30.61
CA VAL A 217 7.04 27.44 -29.76
C VAL A 217 7.33 26.48 -28.63
N PHE A 218 8.60 26.45 -28.24
CA PHE A 218 9.03 25.81 -27.02
C PHE A 218 8.56 26.64 -25.81
N SER A 219 7.88 26.01 -24.86
CA SER A 219 7.45 26.64 -23.62
C SER A 219 7.70 25.73 -22.42
N THR A 220 8.19 26.33 -21.34
CA THR A 220 8.38 25.71 -20.02
C THR A 220 7.43 26.27 -18.97
N GLY A 221 6.49 27.15 -19.36
CA GLY A 221 5.73 27.99 -18.42
C GLY A 221 4.41 27.40 -17.91
N PHE A 222 3.95 26.27 -18.45
CA PHE A 222 2.58 25.78 -18.22
C PHE A 222 2.50 24.50 -17.37
N ASP A 223 3.61 24.06 -16.80
CA ASP A 223 3.66 22.78 -16.08
C ASP A 223 2.73 22.76 -14.86
N LYS A 224 2.62 23.89 -14.14
CA LYS A 224 1.71 24.01 -13.00
C LYS A 224 0.23 23.88 -13.41
N ASP A 225 -0.17 24.57 -14.46
CA ASP A 225 -1.55 24.54 -14.98
C ASP A 225 -1.90 23.14 -15.48
N LYS A 226 -0.95 22.44 -16.11
CA LYS A 226 -1.13 21.05 -16.53
C LYS A 226 -1.27 20.10 -15.34
N ILE A 227 -0.48 20.29 -14.28
CA ILE A 227 -0.65 19.51 -13.05
C ILE A 227 -2.06 19.72 -12.50
N ILE A 228 -2.51 20.98 -12.34
CA ILE A 228 -3.84 21.31 -11.82
C ILE A 228 -4.93 20.72 -12.71
N ALA A 229 -4.82 20.86 -14.04
CA ALA A 229 -5.78 20.30 -14.98
C ALA A 229 -5.86 18.78 -14.88
N LEU A 230 -4.72 18.09 -14.78
CA LEU A 230 -4.65 16.64 -14.64
C LEU A 230 -5.22 16.17 -13.28
N SER A 231 -4.87 16.83 -12.18
CA SER A 231 -5.43 16.54 -10.86
C SER A 231 -6.94 16.77 -10.81
N SER A 232 -7.43 17.85 -11.42
CA SER A 232 -8.86 18.16 -11.50
C SER A 232 -9.62 17.13 -12.34
N LYS A 233 -9.03 16.68 -13.46
CA LYS A 233 -9.61 15.66 -14.33
C LYS A 233 -9.80 14.33 -13.60
N TYR A 234 -8.92 14.01 -12.64
CA TYR A 234 -8.88 12.72 -11.95
C TYR A 234 -9.07 12.83 -10.43
N SER A 235 -9.77 13.86 -9.94
CA SER A 235 -9.95 14.12 -8.50
C SER A 235 -10.52 12.93 -7.74
N ASP A 236 -11.59 12.33 -8.26
CA ASP A 236 -12.27 11.19 -7.64
C ASP A 236 -11.37 9.95 -7.60
N ALA A 237 -10.57 9.76 -8.67
CA ALA A 237 -9.59 8.70 -8.73
C ALA A 237 -8.50 8.89 -7.69
N ILE A 238 -8.01 10.12 -7.49
CA ILE A 238 -6.98 10.45 -6.49
C ILE A 238 -7.50 10.17 -5.08
N GLU A 239 -8.72 10.59 -4.75
CA GLU A 239 -9.31 10.36 -3.42
C GLU A 239 -9.43 8.87 -3.08
N VAL A 240 -9.93 8.07 -4.02
CA VAL A 240 -10.03 6.61 -3.83
C VAL A 240 -8.64 5.98 -3.80
N LEU A 241 -7.73 6.41 -4.66
CA LEU A 241 -6.36 5.90 -4.73
C LEU A 241 -5.63 6.07 -3.41
N LEU A 242 -5.75 7.26 -2.82
CA LEU A 242 -5.25 7.61 -1.50
C LEU A 242 -5.82 6.67 -0.43
N SER A 243 -7.13 6.44 -0.42
CA SER A 243 -7.76 5.47 0.49
C SER A 243 -7.21 4.05 0.31
N CYS A 244 -7.05 3.59 -0.93
CA CYS A 244 -6.51 2.26 -1.25
C CYS A 244 -5.03 2.11 -0.88
N ALA A 245 -4.26 3.19 -0.99
CA ALA A 245 -2.84 3.25 -0.66
C ALA A 245 -2.58 3.14 0.85
N PHE A 246 -3.41 3.78 1.68
CA PHE A 246 -3.09 3.96 3.09
C PHE A 246 -3.99 3.20 4.07
N ASN A 247 -5.30 3.06 3.78
CA ASN A 247 -6.24 2.49 4.75
C ASN A 247 -5.90 1.03 5.15
N PRO A 248 -5.56 0.10 4.24
CA PRO A 248 -5.21 -1.26 4.63
C PRO A 248 -4.02 -1.33 5.60
N GLY A 249 -2.98 -0.54 5.34
CA GLY A 249 -1.79 -0.41 6.19
C GLY A 249 -2.14 0.14 7.57
N LEU A 250 -2.81 1.30 7.60
CA LEU A 250 -3.20 1.97 8.84
C LEU A 250 -4.07 1.11 9.74
N ILE A 251 -5.09 0.48 9.15
CA ILE A 251 -6.01 -0.39 9.88
C ILE A 251 -5.26 -1.60 10.43
N THR A 252 -4.34 -2.20 9.66
CA THR A 252 -3.54 -3.31 10.14
C THR A 252 -2.66 -2.90 11.32
N LEU A 253 -1.95 -1.77 11.25
CA LEU A 253 -1.17 -1.26 12.38
C LEU A 253 -2.04 -1.07 13.63
N LYS A 254 -3.24 -0.48 13.48
CA LYS A 254 -4.16 -0.31 14.60
C LYS A 254 -4.67 -1.63 15.17
N LEU A 255 -4.86 -2.65 14.33
CA LEU A 255 -5.25 -4.00 14.76
C LEU A 255 -4.12 -4.74 15.48
N LEU A 256 -2.87 -4.61 15.03
CA LEU A 256 -1.72 -5.24 15.67
C LEU A 256 -1.57 -4.80 17.14
N ARG A 257 -1.98 -3.57 17.47
CA ARG A 257 -2.05 -3.08 18.85
C ARG A 257 -3.05 -3.83 19.74
N LYS A 258 -4.01 -4.55 19.15
CA LYS A 258 -4.95 -5.41 19.88
C LYS A 258 -4.44 -6.85 20.03
N LEU A 259 -3.27 -7.16 19.47
CA LEU A 259 -2.63 -8.47 19.57
C LEU A 259 -1.50 -8.42 20.61
N SER A 260 -1.24 -9.55 21.26
CA SER A 260 -0.27 -9.66 22.36
C SER A 260 1.20 -9.73 21.92
N GLU A 261 1.54 -9.13 20.76
CA GLU A 261 2.90 -9.10 20.21
C GLU A 261 3.50 -7.68 20.34
N PRO A 262 4.39 -7.44 21.32
CA PRO A 262 4.91 -6.11 21.62
C PRO A 262 5.87 -5.54 20.57
N THR A 263 6.46 -6.35 19.69
CA THR A 263 7.39 -5.85 18.66
C THR A 263 6.67 -5.15 17.49
N CYS A 264 5.36 -5.36 17.34
CA CYS A 264 4.57 -4.87 16.20
C CYS A 264 3.69 -3.66 16.55
N GLN A 265 4.27 -2.63 17.16
CA GLN A 265 3.51 -1.52 17.75
C GLN A 265 3.90 -0.18 17.12
N VAL A 266 2.89 0.58 16.66
CA VAL A 266 3.05 1.97 16.19
C VAL A 266 2.05 2.85 16.95
N PRO A 267 2.39 3.40 18.12
CA PRO A 267 1.41 3.99 19.04
C PRO A 267 0.57 5.13 18.50
N ILE A 268 1.14 5.95 17.63
CA ILE A 268 0.46 7.12 17.06
C ILE A 268 -0.83 6.75 16.30
N VAL A 269 -0.94 5.51 15.77
CA VAL A 269 -2.13 5.09 15.00
C VAL A 269 -3.41 5.00 15.83
N ASP A 270 -3.31 4.98 17.17
CA ASP A 270 -4.49 5.03 18.03
C ASP A 270 -5.21 6.38 17.97
N GLN A 271 -4.45 7.46 17.73
CA GLN A 271 -4.96 8.83 17.63
C GLN A 271 -5.68 9.09 16.30
N ILE A 272 -5.52 8.20 15.32
CA ILE A 272 -6.13 8.34 13.99
C ILE A 272 -7.58 7.85 14.02
N GLY A 273 -8.47 8.73 13.58
CA GLY A 273 -9.89 8.44 13.39
C GLY A 273 -10.14 7.49 12.22
N VAL A 274 -10.15 6.18 12.50
CA VAL A 274 -10.54 5.14 11.52
C VAL A 274 -11.96 4.61 11.76
N GLY A 275 -12.68 5.18 12.74
CA GLY A 275 -13.96 4.68 13.23
C GLY A 275 -15.02 4.52 12.14
N ASP A 276 -15.03 5.43 11.18
CA ASP A 276 -16.02 5.44 10.10
C ASP A 276 -15.66 4.61 8.88
N MET A 277 -14.41 4.15 8.78
CA MET A 277 -13.92 3.38 7.65
C MET A 277 -14.63 2.02 7.58
N PRO A 278 -15.23 1.64 6.44
CA PRO A 278 -15.93 0.35 6.29
C PRO A 278 -15.08 -0.86 6.67
N LEU A 279 -13.79 -0.86 6.29
CA LEU A 279 -12.86 -1.93 6.61
C LEU A 279 -12.61 -2.06 8.12
N TRP A 280 -12.49 -0.94 8.85
CA TRP A 280 -12.36 -0.95 10.31
C TRP A 280 -13.65 -1.44 10.99
N LYS A 281 -14.81 -0.95 10.53
CA LYS A 281 -16.13 -1.40 10.99
C LYS A 281 -16.30 -2.90 10.82
N GLU A 282 -15.79 -3.48 9.74
CA GLU A 282 -15.78 -4.94 9.55
C GLU A 282 -14.86 -5.65 10.54
N CYS A 283 -13.63 -5.15 10.72
CA CYS A 283 -12.66 -5.77 11.62
C CYS A 283 -13.13 -5.78 13.09
N ILE A 284 -13.68 -4.67 13.58
CA ILE A 284 -14.02 -4.53 15.00
C ILE A 284 -15.17 -5.44 15.44
N LYS A 285 -16.01 -5.93 14.51
CA LYS A 285 -17.06 -6.93 14.79
C LYS A 285 -16.50 -8.21 15.42
N HIS A 286 -15.24 -8.55 15.14
CA HIS A 286 -14.59 -9.76 15.63
C HIS A 286 -13.94 -9.61 17.02
N PHE A 287 -13.90 -8.39 17.57
CA PHE A 287 -13.36 -8.10 18.90
C PHE A 287 -14.45 -7.98 19.99
N LYS A 288 -15.72 -8.14 19.60
CA LYS A 288 -16.84 -8.33 20.52
C LYS A 288 -16.85 -9.77 21.08
#